data_AF-A0A1G9BV72-F1
#
_entry.id   AF-A0A1G9BV72-F1
#
_cell.length_a   1.000
_cell.length_b   1.000
_cell.length_c   1.000
_cell.angle_alpha   90.00
_cell.angle_beta   90.00
_cell.angle_gamma   90.00
#
_symmetry.space_group_name_H-M   'P 1'
#
loop_
_entity.id
_entity.type
_entity.pdbx_description
1 polymer ?
#
loop_
_entity_poly.entity_id
_entity_poly.type
_entity_poly.pdbx_seq_one_letter_code
_entity_poly.pdbx_strand_id
1 'polypeptide(L)'
;MSFKAEFLAELEDCLRGYGAVPVSNPDALALFIEFVRALPATDQRLRCLEGVDQGSGSFWNNPAVWWEQVPRFGAGLPRCGSAECRKLLDDMLDEAISDEIDVLEMEIRELPS
;
A
#
# COMPACT_ATOMS: atom_id res chain seq x y z
N MET A 1 12.35 -3.62 -12.23
CA MET A 1 12.69 -3.45 -10.80
C MET A 1 11.71 -4.35 -10.04
N SER A 2 11.91 -4.72 -8.77
CA SER A 2 10.92 -5.58 -8.09
C SER A 2 9.81 -4.72 -7.48
N PHE A 3 8.59 -5.26 -7.38
CA PHE A 3 7.46 -4.55 -6.76
C PHE A 3 7.84 -3.97 -5.39
N LYS A 4 8.50 -4.76 -4.54
CA LYS A 4 8.98 -4.30 -3.23
C LYS A 4 9.92 -3.10 -3.33
N ALA A 5 10.81 -3.07 -4.31
CA ALA A 5 11.75 -1.97 -4.48
C ALA A 5 11.05 -0.69 -4.94
N GLU A 6 10.06 -0.82 -5.83
CA GLU A 6 9.22 0.30 -6.30
C GLU A 6 8.33 0.83 -5.15
N PHE A 7 7.74 -0.08 -4.37
CA PHE A 7 6.91 0.28 -3.22
C PHE A 7 7.71 1.03 -2.16
N LEU A 8 8.93 0.57 -1.86
CA LEU A 8 9.84 1.28 -0.95
C LEU A 8 10.25 2.65 -1.50
N ALA A 9 10.52 2.76 -2.81
CA ALA A 9 10.89 4.04 -3.42
C ALA A 9 9.75 5.06 -3.28
N GLU A 10 8.50 4.66 -3.57
CA GLU A 10 7.34 5.56 -3.46
C GLU A 10 7.08 6.01 -2.02
N LEU A 11 7.19 5.08 -1.04
CA LEU A 11 7.07 5.43 0.38
C LEU A 11 8.21 6.38 0.81
N GLU A 12 9.44 6.16 0.35
CA GLU A 12 10.57 7.04 0.63
C GLU A 12 10.39 8.44 0.02
N ASP A 13 9.80 8.54 -1.17
CA ASP A 13 9.50 9.81 -1.80
C ASP A 13 8.39 10.55 -1.06
N CYS A 14 7.35 9.84 -0.58
CA CYS A 14 6.34 10.41 0.32
C CYS A 14 6.98 10.94 1.61
N LEU A 15 7.91 10.17 2.22
CA LEU A 15 8.63 10.58 3.42
C LEU A 15 9.48 11.85 3.19
N ARG A 16 10.09 11.98 2.00
CA ARG A 16 10.88 13.17 1.63
C ARG A 16 10.02 14.38 1.24
N GLY A 17 8.70 14.19 1.08
CA GLY A 17 7.76 15.22 0.64
C GLY A 17 7.71 15.43 -0.88
N TYR A 18 8.23 14.49 -1.67
CA TYR A 18 8.18 14.51 -3.14
C TYR A 18 7.23 13.46 -3.75
N GLY A 19 6.75 12.52 -2.94
CA GLY A 19 5.87 11.44 -3.38
C GLY A 19 4.42 11.89 -3.58
N ALA A 20 3.56 10.93 -3.91
CA ALA A 20 2.16 11.19 -4.31
C ALA A 20 1.34 11.98 -3.27
N VAL A 21 1.69 11.90 -1.97
CA VAL A 21 0.88 12.44 -0.88
C VAL A 21 1.68 13.04 0.27
N PRO A 22 1.14 14.08 0.95
CA PRO A 22 1.74 14.62 2.17
C PRO A 22 1.51 13.68 3.37
N VAL A 23 2.51 13.55 4.24
CA VAL A 23 2.49 12.60 5.37
C VAL A 23 2.37 13.36 6.69
N SER A 24 1.39 12.99 7.52
CA SER A 24 1.11 13.70 8.78
C SER A 24 2.05 13.29 9.92
N ASN A 25 2.62 12.08 9.86
CA ASN A 25 3.58 11.56 10.84
C ASN A 25 4.77 10.89 10.13
N PRO A 26 5.82 11.67 9.78
CA PRO A 26 7.00 11.16 9.08
C PRO A 26 7.74 10.05 9.83
N ASP A 27 7.81 10.12 11.17
CA ASP A 27 8.50 9.11 11.98
C ASP A 27 7.80 7.75 11.91
N ALA A 28 6.46 7.75 11.90
CA ALA A 28 5.69 6.53 11.70
C ALA A 28 5.91 5.96 10.29
N LEU A 29 5.90 6.80 9.25
CA LEU A 29 6.17 6.33 7.88
C LEU A 29 7.59 5.78 7.74
N ALA A 30 8.59 6.42 8.34
CA ALA A 30 9.96 5.90 8.37
C ALA A 30 10.04 4.52 9.02
N LEU A 31 9.32 4.31 10.14
CA LEU A 31 9.19 3.00 10.78
C LEU A 31 8.52 1.97 9.85
N PHE A 32 7.50 2.37 9.10
CA PHE A 32 6.85 1.48 8.13
C PHE A 32 7.79 1.09 6.98
N ILE A 33 8.57 2.03 6.45
CA ILE A 33 9.58 1.77 5.42
C ILE A 33 10.61 0.75 5.92
N GLU A 34 11.15 0.92 7.13
CA GLU A 34 12.09 -0.05 7.70
C GLU A 34 11.44 -1.41 7.95
N PHE A 35 10.18 -1.41 8.39
CA PHE A 35 9.40 -2.64 8.54
C PHE A 35 9.28 -3.39 7.21
N VAL A 36 8.84 -2.73 6.14
CA VAL A 36 8.72 -3.33 4.79
C VAL A 36 10.09 -3.79 4.29
N ARG A 37 11.13 -2.98 4.49
CA ARG A 37 12.50 -3.33 4.09
C ARG A 37 12.96 -4.63 4.75
N ALA A 38 12.64 -4.85 6.01
CA ALA A 38 12.98 -6.06 6.76
C ALA A 38 12.17 -7.31 6.37
N LEU A 39 11.03 -7.18 5.68
CA LEU A 39 10.24 -8.33 5.24
C LEU A 39 11.00 -9.17 4.20
N PRO A 40 10.89 -10.52 4.22
CA PRO A 40 11.47 -11.34 3.18
C PRO A 40 10.78 -11.07 1.83
N ALA A 41 11.49 -11.32 0.72
CA ALA A 41 10.89 -11.24 -0.63
C ALA A 41 9.73 -12.23 -0.82
N THR A 42 9.65 -13.26 0.02
CA THR A 42 8.57 -14.25 0.03
C THR A 42 7.40 -13.85 0.93
N ASP A 43 7.38 -12.66 1.53
CA ASP A 43 6.23 -12.20 2.33
C ASP A 43 4.97 -12.23 1.46
N GLN A 44 3.94 -12.91 1.97
CA GLN A 44 2.75 -13.22 1.20
C GLN A 44 2.00 -11.95 0.80
N ARG A 45 1.99 -10.91 1.63
CA ARG A 45 1.24 -9.67 1.35
C ARG A 45 1.89 -8.89 0.23
N LEU A 46 3.21 -8.78 0.25
CA LEU A 46 3.96 -8.15 -0.84
C LEU A 46 3.77 -8.90 -2.16
N ARG A 47 3.72 -10.24 -2.12
CA ARG A 47 3.42 -11.06 -3.31
C ARG A 47 1.99 -10.89 -3.82
N CYS A 48 1.01 -10.72 -2.92
CA CYS A 48 -0.37 -10.46 -3.30
C CYS A 48 -0.52 -9.07 -3.92
N LEU A 49 0.09 -8.04 -3.33
CA LEU A 49 0.12 -6.69 -3.90
C LEU A 49 0.81 -6.67 -5.27
N GLU A 50 1.92 -7.39 -5.43
CA GLU A 50 2.58 -7.59 -6.73
C GLU A 50 1.65 -8.30 -7.73
N GLY A 51 0.82 -9.23 -7.28
CA GLY A 51 -0.20 -9.88 -8.11
C GLY A 51 -1.30 -8.92 -8.58
N VAL A 52 -1.79 -8.03 -7.71
CA VAL A 52 -2.76 -6.99 -8.07
C VAL A 52 -2.14 -6.00 -9.06
N ASP A 53 -0.91 -5.57 -8.81
CA ASP A 53 -0.16 -4.70 -9.72
C ASP A 53 0.00 -5.32 -11.12
N GLN A 54 0.31 -6.63 -11.20
CA GLN A 54 0.43 -7.34 -12.47
C GLN A 54 -0.91 -7.58 -13.17
N GLY A 55 -2.01 -7.67 -12.42
CA GLY A 55 -3.36 -7.90 -12.94
C GLY A 55 -3.95 -6.63 -13.56
N SER A 56 -4.05 -5.57 -12.77
CA SER A 56 -4.73 -4.32 -13.15
C SER A 56 -3.88 -3.06 -12.98
N GLY A 57 -2.80 -3.12 -12.19
CA GLY A 57 -2.01 -1.94 -11.82
C GLY A 57 -2.77 -0.97 -10.91
N SER A 58 -3.92 -1.37 -10.36
CA SER A 58 -4.81 -0.44 -9.64
C SER A 58 -4.24 0.01 -8.29
N PHE A 59 -3.38 -0.81 -7.67
CA PHE A 59 -2.77 -0.51 -6.36
C PHE A 59 -2.12 0.88 -6.29
N TRP A 60 -1.37 1.30 -7.31
CA TRP A 60 -0.68 2.60 -7.31
C TRP A 60 -1.63 3.80 -7.42
N ASN A 61 -2.84 3.57 -7.92
CA ASN A 61 -3.87 4.59 -8.08
C ASN A 61 -4.99 4.46 -7.04
N ASN A 62 -4.88 3.51 -6.10
CA ASN A 62 -5.91 3.25 -5.12
C ASN A 62 -6.01 4.43 -4.12
N PRO A 63 -7.14 5.18 -4.11
CA PRO A 63 -7.29 6.37 -3.29
C PRO A 63 -7.31 6.06 -1.78
N ALA A 64 -7.91 4.92 -1.39
CA ALA A 64 -7.98 4.51 0.00
C ALA A 64 -6.58 4.25 0.57
N VAL A 65 -5.70 3.63 -0.23
CA VAL A 65 -4.31 3.42 0.15
C VAL A 65 -3.55 4.75 0.22
N TRP A 66 -3.47 5.46 -0.91
CA TRP A 66 -2.52 6.56 -1.05
C TRP A 66 -3.02 7.88 -0.46
N TRP A 67 -4.31 8.23 -0.57
CA TRP A 67 -4.83 9.48 0.01
C TRP A 67 -5.40 9.35 1.42
N GLU A 68 -5.68 8.13 1.89
CA GLU A 68 -6.26 7.94 3.22
C GLU A 68 -5.35 7.22 4.20
N GLN A 69 -4.85 6.03 3.87
CA GLN A 69 -4.06 5.22 4.79
C GLN A 69 -2.63 5.76 4.98
N VAL A 70 -1.86 5.96 3.90
CA VAL A 70 -0.47 6.47 3.97
C VAL A 70 -0.37 7.83 4.69
N PRO A 71 -1.16 8.85 4.33
CA PRO A 71 -1.03 10.20 4.90
C PRO A 71 -1.34 10.27 6.40
N ARG A 72 -2.22 9.37 6.86
CA ARG A 72 -2.73 9.32 8.23
C ARG A 72 -2.02 8.28 9.09
N PHE A 73 -1.10 7.49 8.53
CA PHE A 73 -0.44 6.44 9.29
C PHE A 73 0.29 6.99 10.52
N GLY A 74 0.03 6.40 11.68
CA GLY A 74 0.59 6.85 12.95
C GLY A 74 0.04 8.18 13.47
N ALA A 75 -0.90 8.83 12.78
CA ALA A 75 -1.52 10.06 13.26
C ALA A 75 -2.41 9.76 14.48
N GLY A 76 -2.22 10.52 15.57
CA GLY A 76 -2.99 10.35 16.81
C GLY A 76 -2.61 9.11 17.64
N LEU A 77 -1.60 8.32 17.23
CA LEU A 77 -1.11 7.20 18.02
C LEU A 77 -0.04 7.67 19.03
N PRO A 78 -0.17 7.34 20.32
CA PRO A 78 0.87 7.66 21.32
C PRO A 78 2.20 6.96 21.04
N ARG A 79 2.14 5.78 20.40
CA ARG A 79 3.27 4.99 19.93
C ARG A 79 2.88 4.25 18.66
N CYS A 80 3.79 4.21 17.70
CA CYS A 80 3.68 3.40 16.49
C CYS A 80 4.79 2.34 16.52
N GLY A 81 4.45 1.08 16.22
CA GLY A 81 5.38 -0.05 16.26
C GLY A 81 5.07 -1.08 15.19
N SER A 82 5.74 -2.24 15.26
CA SER A 82 5.58 -3.28 14.25
C SER A 82 4.16 -3.84 14.15
N ALA A 83 3.32 -3.71 15.18
CA ALA A 83 1.92 -4.13 15.13
C ALA A 83 1.11 -3.22 14.21
N GLU A 84 1.31 -1.91 14.34
CA GLU A 84 0.67 -0.90 13.49
C GLU A 84 1.18 -0.99 12.06
N CYS A 85 2.47 -1.24 11.85
CA CYS A 85 3.02 -1.48 10.50
C CYS A 85 2.43 -2.73 9.85
N ARG A 86 2.28 -3.82 10.60
CA ARG A 86 1.60 -5.03 10.11
C ARG A 86 0.17 -4.71 9.70
N LYS A 87 -0.56 -4.04 10.58
CA LYS A 87 -1.94 -3.64 10.33
C LYS A 87 -2.06 -2.77 9.07
N LEU A 88 -1.20 -1.77 8.90
CA LEU A 88 -1.21 -0.93 7.70
C LEU A 88 -1.01 -1.77 6.44
N LEU A 89 -0.03 -2.68 6.43
CA LEU A 89 0.20 -3.53 5.26
C LEU A 89 -0.97 -4.48 4.96
N ASP A 90 -1.62 -4.99 6.01
CA ASP A 90 -2.83 -5.82 5.88
C ASP A 90 -4.00 -4.98 5.33
N ASP A 91 -4.24 -3.79 5.88
CA ASP A 91 -5.29 -2.86 5.45
C ASP A 91 -5.06 -2.38 3.99
N MET A 92 -3.81 -2.16 3.58
CA MET A 92 -3.46 -1.80 2.19
C MET A 92 -3.77 -2.94 1.21
N LEU A 93 -3.50 -4.18 1.63
CA LEU A 93 -3.77 -5.36 0.82
C LEU A 93 -5.28 -5.59 0.67
N ASP A 94 -6.03 -5.46 1.75
CA ASP A 94 -7.49 -5.62 1.73
C ASP A 94 -8.14 -4.62 0.76
N GLU A 95 -7.70 -3.35 0.78
CA GLU A 95 -8.17 -2.33 -0.18
C GLU A 95 -7.76 -2.64 -1.62
N ALA A 96 -6.52 -3.11 -1.85
CA ALA A 96 -6.05 -3.46 -3.18
C ALA A 96 -6.84 -4.64 -3.77
N ILE A 97 -7.16 -5.64 -2.94
CA ILE A 97 -7.98 -6.79 -3.35
C ILE A 97 -9.43 -6.37 -3.59
N SER A 98 -10.00 -5.52 -2.73
CA SER A 98 -11.38 -5.04 -2.91
C SER A 98 -11.55 -4.29 -4.22
N ASP A 99 -10.61 -3.39 -4.54
CA ASP A 99 -10.63 -2.62 -5.77
C ASP A 99 -10.48 -3.53 -7.02
N GLU A 100 -9.61 -4.55 -6.94
CA GLU A 100 -9.49 -5.56 -8.00
C GLU A 100 -10.78 -6.35 -8.23
N ILE A 101 -11.48 -6.73 -7.15
CA ILE A 101 -12.77 -7.43 -7.25
C ILE A 101 -13.81 -6.52 -7.92
N ASP A 102 -13.87 -5.25 -7.55
CA ASP A 102 -14.81 -4.29 -8.15
C ASP A 102 -14.55 -4.10 -9.65
N VAL A 103 -13.28 -4.04 -10.07
CA VAL A 103 -12.88 -4.00 -11.49
C VAL A 103 -13.37 -5.24 -12.23
N LEU A 104 -13.09 -6.44 -11.70
CA LEU A 104 -13.50 -7.70 -12.32
C LEU A 104 -15.02 -7.85 -12.39
N GLU A 105 -15.75 -7.43 -11.36
CA GLU A 105 -17.21 -7.42 -11.38
C GLU A 105 -17.77 -6.49 -12.47
N MET A 106 -17.13 -5.34 -12.68
CA MET A 106 -17.52 -4.40 -13.73
C MET A 106 -17.28 -5.00 -15.12
N GLU A 107 -16.13 -5.62 -15.36
CA GLU A 107 -15.81 -6.30 -16.62
C GLU A 107 -16.81 -7.42 -16.95
N ILE A 108 -17.19 -8.24 -15.95
CA ILE A 108 -18.16 -9.32 -16.13
C ILE A 108 -19.53 -8.78 -16.54
N ARG A 109 -19.96 -7.64 -15.97
CA ARG A 109 -21.26 -7.02 -16.28
C ARG A 109 -21.29 -6.42 -17.70
N GLU A 110 -20.15 -6.05 -18.26
CA GLU A 110 -20.03 -5.46 -19.60
C GLU A 110 -19.93 -6.49 -20.73
N LEU A 111 -19.80 -7.79 -20.41
CA LEU A 111 -19.81 -8.85 -21.41
C LEU A 111 -21.19 -9.00 -22.07
N PRO A 112 -21.29 -8.97 -23.42
CA PRO A 112 -22.56 -9.23 -24.10
C PRO A 112 -22.98 -10.69 -23.88
N SER A 113 -24.25 -10.87 -23.49
CA SER A 113 -24.92 -12.16 -23.27
C SER A 113 -24.97 -13.04 -24.52
#